data_AF-A0A6I9Y4J7-F1
#
_entry.id   AF-A0A6I9Y4J7-F1
#
_cell.length_a   1.000
_cell.length_b   1.000
_cell.length_c   1.000
_cell.angle_alpha   90.00
_cell.angle_beta   90.00
_cell.angle_gamma   90.00
#
_symmetry.space_group_name_H-M   'P 1'
#
loop_
_entity.id
_entity.type
_entity.pdbx_description
1 polymer ?
#
loop_
_entity_poly.entity_id
_entity_poly.type
_entity_poly.pdbx_seq_one_letter_code
_entity_poly.pdbx_strand_id
1 'polypeptide(L)'
;PTFTLIFKKSTAKYQEPECNNTTRCSSHIRNFTLLSIGLQLCISLCHSSEDKKSQKSTSEKQGPEDHLYVLEHNLHQLIREFHKQTLSSNVMPHPASAPFGHKRMRLAGPQALDKNEIGSLQPSEGLLEKIVKQAKHIFLRRATARMIDSLASRIEDPQIQAHWSNINDVYESSVKVLITSQGYEQICKSIQLQLNIGIEQTRVVHRDGRVITLSHQEQELQDFLLSQMSQHQILAVQQLAKVMGWHVLSFSNHVGLGPVESIGNASAITVASPNGDYAVSVRNGPESGSKIMVQFPRCQCKDLPKSDVLQDNKWNYLRGPFKEVQWNKMEGRNFVYKMELLMAALTPCS
;
A
#
# COMPACT_ATOMS: atom_id res chain seq x y z
N PRO A 1 -8.05 37.51 3.99
CA PRO A 1 -6.81 36.89 3.46
C PRO A 1 -7.12 35.43 3.18
N THR A 2 -7.02 35.03 1.91
CA THR A 2 -7.33 33.67 1.49
C THR A 2 -6.00 32.97 1.28
N PHE A 3 -5.73 31.93 2.06
CA PHE A 3 -4.52 31.14 1.86
C PHE A 3 -4.77 30.22 0.67
N THR A 4 -3.96 30.34 -0.39
CA THR A 4 -4.06 29.45 -1.54
C THR A 4 -2.82 28.58 -1.53
N LEU A 5 -3.03 27.29 -1.30
CA LEU A 5 -1.98 26.29 -1.33
C LEU A 5 -1.91 25.74 -2.75
N ILE A 6 -0.76 25.91 -3.41
CA ILE A 6 -0.56 25.37 -4.76
C ILE A 6 0.47 24.25 -4.64
N PHE A 7 0.04 23.02 -4.90
CA PHE A 7 0.95 21.87 -4.94
C PHE A 7 1.29 21.53 -6.38
N LYS A 8 2.57 21.64 -6.75
CA LYS A 8 3.07 21.14 -8.04
C LYS A 8 3.88 19.88 -7.81
N LYS A 9 3.55 18.82 -8.57
CA LYS A 9 4.41 17.64 -8.70
C LYS A 9 5.69 18.10 -9.40
N SER A 10 6.85 17.88 -8.79
CA SER A 10 8.13 18.22 -9.40
C SER A 10 8.38 17.27 -10.57
N THR A 11 8.07 17.70 -11.79
CA THR A 11 8.74 17.17 -12.97
C THR A 11 10.06 17.91 -13.06
N ALA A 12 11.15 17.17 -13.19
CA ALA A 12 12.50 17.71 -13.29
C ALA A 12 12.69 18.52 -14.59
N LYS A 13 12.13 19.72 -14.63
CA LYS A 13 12.52 20.84 -15.50
C LYS A 13 12.29 22.10 -14.71
N TYR A 14 13.40 22.68 -14.22
CA TYR A 14 13.44 24.07 -13.82
C TYR A 14 12.96 24.91 -15.01
N GLN A 15 11.75 25.44 -14.92
CA GLN A 15 11.29 26.49 -15.81
C GLN A 15 10.79 27.59 -14.88
N GLU A 16 11.55 28.69 -14.84
CA GLU A 16 11.15 29.91 -14.15
C GLU A 16 9.73 30.28 -14.60
N PRO A 17 8.83 30.66 -13.68
CA PRO A 17 7.56 31.23 -14.11
C PRO A 17 7.85 32.61 -14.71
N GLU A 18 7.67 32.74 -16.03
CA GLU A 18 7.60 34.05 -16.68
C GLU A 18 6.50 34.87 -16.02
N CYS A 19 6.93 35.93 -15.33
CA CYS A 19 6.05 36.93 -14.76
C CYS A 19 5.55 37.81 -15.92
N ASN A 20 4.40 37.46 -16.51
CA ASN A 20 3.71 38.39 -17.37
C ASN A 20 3.15 39.55 -16.52
N ASN A 21 3.77 40.72 -16.70
CA ASN A 21 3.32 42.03 -16.23
C ASN A 21 1.80 42.16 -16.43
N THR A 22 0.96 42.46 -15.43
CA THR A 22 0.85 43.77 -14.77
C THR A 22 -0.07 43.68 -13.55
N THR A 23 0.48 43.57 -12.34
CA THR A 23 -0.02 44.24 -11.12
C THR A 23 0.90 43.87 -9.97
N ARG A 24 1.47 44.89 -9.31
CA ARG A 24 2.48 44.75 -8.27
C ARG A 24 1.83 44.33 -6.95
N CYS A 25 1.44 43.06 -6.84
CA CYS A 25 1.05 42.44 -5.58
C CYS A 25 2.30 41.81 -4.95
N SER A 26 2.69 42.27 -3.75
CA SER A 26 3.75 41.64 -2.95
C SER A 26 3.24 40.29 -2.40
N SER A 27 3.11 39.29 -3.26
CA SER A 27 2.91 37.90 -2.86
C SER A 27 4.23 37.35 -2.34
N HIS A 28 4.39 37.27 -1.01
CA HIS A 28 5.48 36.50 -0.43
C HIS A 28 5.20 35.01 -0.63
N ILE A 29 5.62 34.49 -1.78
CA ILE A 29 5.67 33.06 -2.07
C ILE A 29 6.87 32.49 -1.29
N ARG A 30 6.61 31.75 -0.21
CA ARG A 30 7.65 30.93 0.43
C ARG A 30 7.53 29.52 -0.12
N ASN A 31 8.41 29.21 -1.06
CA ASN A 31 8.56 27.86 -1.61
C ASN A 31 9.34 26.99 -0.61
N PHE A 32 8.72 25.92 -0.12
CA PHE A 32 9.40 24.90 0.67
C PHE A 32 9.49 23.62 -0.18
N THR A 33 10.70 23.31 -0.65
CA THR A 33 10.95 22.07 -1.40
C THR A 33 11.29 20.97 -0.40
N LEU A 34 10.42 19.98 -0.25
CA LEU A 34 10.69 18.79 0.56
C LEU A 34 11.38 17.77 -0.33
N LEU A 35 12.72 17.81 -0.33
CA LEU A 35 13.57 17.02 -1.24
C LEU A 35 13.36 15.50 -1.13
N SER A 36 12.88 14.98 0.01
CA SER A 36 12.84 13.53 0.27
C SER A 36 11.73 12.77 -0.45
N ILE A 37 10.76 13.44 -1.08
CA ILE A 37 9.62 12.79 -1.77
C ILE A 37 9.42 13.38 -3.19
N GLY A 38 10.33 14.23 -3.67
CA GLY A 38 10.13 14.95 -4.94
C GLY A 38 8.94 15.91 -4.92
N LEU A 39 8.56 16.40 -3.73
CA LEU A 39 7.40 17.27 -3.53
C LEU A 39 7.84 18.71 -3.24
N GLN A 40 7.20 19.64 -3.93
CA GLN A 40 7.31 21.06 -3.63
C GLN A 40 6.02 21.52 -2.95
N LEU A 41 6.12 21.83 -1.66
CA LEU A 41 5.04 22.47 -0.89
C LEU A 41 5.18 23.98 -1.10
N CYS A 42 4.23 24.58 -1.81
CA CYS A 42 4.16 26.04 -1.94
C CYS A 42 2.98 26.57 -1.14
N ILE A 43 3.29 27.35 -0.11
CA ILE A 43 2.30 28.06 0.70
C ILE A 43 2.28 29.50 0.22
N SER A 44 1.22 29.88 -0.49
CA SER A 44 1.03 31.24 -0.98
C SER A 44 -0.08 31.95 -0.21
N LEU A 45 0.22 33.16 0.26
CA LEU A 45 -0.76 34.06 0.83
C LEU A 45 -1.37 34.89 -0.30
N CYS A 46 -2.65 34.68 -0.60
CA CYS A 46 -3.36 35.47 -1.60
C CYS A 46 -4.17 36.57 -0.89
N HIS A 47 -3.85 37.82 -1.23
CA HIS A 47 -4.71 38.94 -0.89
C HIS A 47 -5.70 39.13 -2.04
N SER A 48 -6.95 38.70 -1.86
CA SER A 48 -8.02 39.22 -2.72
C SER A 48 -8.26 40.66 -2.30
N SER A 49 -7.70 41.62 -3.04
CA SER A 49 -8.28 42.96 -3.04
C SER A 49 -9.69 42.82 -3.62
N GLU A 50 -10.69 43.42 -2.96
CA GLU A 50 -12.08 43.35 -3.37
C GLU A 50 -12.28 44.01 -4.74
N ASP A 51 -12.11 43.25 -5.82
CA ASP A 51 -12.72 43.54 -7.11
C ASP A 51 -13.64 42.38 -7.46
N LYS A 52 -14.86 42.47 -6.95
CA LYS A 52 -15.99 41.66 -7.43
C LYS A 52 -16.24 42.03 -8.90
N LYS A 53 -15.75 41.23 -9.83
CA LYS A 53 -16.50 40.80 -11.03
C LYS A 53 -15.73 39.75 -11.81
N SER A 54 -16.50 38.77 -12.28
CA SER A 54 -16.19 37.79 -13.33
C SER A 54 -15.08 36.77 -13.04
N GLN A 55 -15.46 35.67 -12.38
CA GLN A 55 -15.05 34.35 -12.86
C GLN A 55 -16.27 33.43 -12.86
N LYS A 56 -16.71 33.07 -14.06
CA LYS A 56 -17.70 32.03 -14.30
C LYS A 56 -17.19 30.73 -13.67
N SER A 57 -17.99 30.18 -12.77
CA SER A 57 -17.91 28.80 -12.31
C SER A 57 -17.88 27.87 -13.53
N THR A 58 -16.71 27.36 -13.86
CA THR A 58 -16.58 26.26 -14.80
C THR A 58 -16.83 25.00 -13.99
N SER A 59 -17.87 24.29 -14.41
CA SER A 59 -18.41 23.04 -13.91
C SER A 59 -17.35 22.10 -13.31
N GLU A 60 -17.57 21.75 -12.06
CA GLU A 60 -16.87 20.75 -11.27
C GLU A 60 -16.78 19.42 -12.05
N LYS A 61 -15.59 19.16 -12.61
CA LYS A 61 -15.12 17.79 -12.75
C LYS A 61 -14.53 17.42 -11.39
N GLN A 62 -15.20 16.55 -10.64
CA GLN A 62 -14.65 15.90 -9.45
C GLN A 62 -13.32 15.27 -9.85
N GLY A 63 -12.24 15.94 -9.46
CA GLY A 63 -10.88 15.64 -9.83
C GLY A 63 -10.02 15.53 -8.56
N PRO A 64 -8.71 15.30 -8.71
CA PRO A 64 -7.74 15.09 -7.62
C PRO A 64 -7.63 16.19 -6.54
N GLU A 65 -8.47 17.21 -6.61
CA GLU A 65 -8.66 18.35 -5.70
C GLU A 65 -9.44 17.99 -4.42
N ASP A 66 -10.30 16.96 -4.45
CA ASP A 66 -11.17 16.62 -3.29
C ASP A 66 -10.39 16.32 -2.00
N HIS A 67 -9.18 15.77 -2.11
CA HIS A 67 -8.31 15.47 -0.97
C HIS A 67 -7.42 16.64 -0.54
N LEU A 68 -7.27 17.69 -1.37
CA LEU A 68 -6.60 18.92 -0.96
C LEU A 68 -7.47 19.69 0.04
N TYR A 69 -8.79 19.61 -0.05
CA TYR A 69 -9.70 20.21 0.93
C TYR A 69 -9.48 19.68 2.34
N VAL A 70 -9.15 18.38 2.50
CA VAL A 70 -8.86 17.80 3.82
C VAL A 70 -7.59 18.42 4.40
N LEU A 71 -6.53 18.55 3.60
CA LEU A 71 -5.30 19.20 4.03
C LEU A 71 -5.55 20.69 4.32
N GLU A 72 -6.24 21.41 3.45
CA GLU A 72 -6.58 22.81 3.62
C GLU A 72 -7.40 23.05 4.90
N HIS A 73 -8.41 22.21 5.14
CA HIS A 73 -9.23 22.27 6.34
C HIS A 73 -8.38 22.06 7.59
N ASN A 74 -7.52 21.03 7.60
CA ASN A 74 -6.65 20.77 8.73
C ASN A 74 -5.63 21.89 8.96
N LEU A 75 -5.12 22.49 7.89
CA LEU A 75 -4.23 23.65 7.98
C LEU A 75 -4.94 24.87 8.56
N HIS A 76 -6.20 25.12 8.16
CA HIS A 76 -7.01 26.14 8.78
C HIS A 76 -7.24 25.89 10.28
N GLN A 77 -7.47 24.63 10.68
CA GLN A 77 -7.58 24.27 12.10
C GLN A 77 -6.26 24.49 12.85
N LEU A 78 -5.13 24.01 12.31
CA LEU A 78 -3.78 24.19 12.88
C LEU A 78 -3.44 25.68 13.08
N ILE A 79 -3.73 26.52 12.09
CA ILE A 79 -3.48 27.96 12.17
C ILE A 79 -4.40 28.60 13.23
N ARG A 80 -5.68 28.21 13.29
CA ARG A 80 -6.62 28.72 14.30
C ARG A 80 -6.19 28.32 15.71
N GLU A 81 -5.77 27.08 15.92
CA GLU A 81 -5.24 26.62 17.20
C GLU A 81 -3.96 27.34 17.58
N PHE A 82 -3.04 27.51 16.64
CA PHE A 82 -1.81 28.27 16.86
C PHE A 82 -2.11 29.72 17.25
N HIS A 83 -3.03 30.39 16.55
CA HIS A 83 -3.49 31.73 16.91
C HIS A 83 -4.15 31.74 18.29
N LYS A 84 -5.02 30.77 18.59
CA LYS A 84 -5.67 30.66 19.90
C LYS A 84 -4.65 30.49 21.01
N GLN A 85 -3.67 29.58 20.88
CA GLN A 85 -2.60 29.35 21.85
C GLN A 85 -1.73 30.59 22.05
N THR A 86 -1.37 31.26 20.95
CA THR A 86 -0.56 32.49 20.98
C THR A 86 -1.32 33.66 21.65
N LEU A 87 -2.64 33.75 21.43
CA LEU A 87 -3.48 34.80 22.00
C LEU A 87 -3.93 34.49 23.44
N SER A 88 -4.24 33.24 23.78
CA SER A 88 -4.66 32.82 25.12
C SER A 88 -3.54 32.89 26.15
N SER A 89 -2.29 32.89 25.71
CA SER A 89 -1.13 33.19 26.56
C SER A 89 -1.01 34.68 26.93
N ASN A 90 -1.79 35.58 26.30
CA ASN A 90 -1.76 37.00 26.62
C ASN A 90 -2.96 37.37 27.51
N VAL A 91 -2.67 37.76 28.75
CA VAL A 91 -3.60 38.51 29.60
C VAL A 91 -3.99 39.82 28.87
N MET A 92 -5.29 40.10 28.84
CA MET A 92 -6.09 41.24 28.33
C MET A 92 -5.41 42.37 27.52
N PRO A 93 -6.12 42.93 26.50
CA PRO A 93 -5.58 43.99 25.67
C PRO A 93 -5.50 45.31 26.45
N HIS A 94 -4.35 45.95 26.41
CA HIS A 94 -4.24 47.41 26.47
C HIS A 94 -3.73 47.89 25.11
N PRO A 95 -4.18 49.07 24.64
CA PRO A 95 -3.93 49.53 23.29
C PRO A 95 -2.43 49.79 23.13
N ALA A 96 -1.75 48.91 22.41
CA ALA A 96 -0.38 49.16 21.98
C ALA A 96 -0.20 48.59 20.57
N SER A 97 -0.03 49.52 19.65
CA SER A 97 0.30 49.39 18.23
C SER A 97 1.69 48.77 18.01
N ALA A 98 1.89 47.51 18.40
CA ALA A 98 3.14 46.80 18.13
C ALA A 98 2.89 45.39 17.56
N PRO A 99 3.67 44.96 16.55
CA PRO A 99 3.41 43.74 15.80
C PRO A 99 3.74 42.49 16.63
N PHE A 100 2.79 41.56 16.58
CA PHE A 100 2.84 40.13 16.88
C PHE A 100 4.13 39.59 17.54
N GLY A 101 3.96 39.06 18.77
CA GLY A 101 4.94 38.31 19.56
C GLY A 101 4.64 38.38 21.06
N HIS A 102 5.01 37.35 21.85
CA HIS A 102 4.91 37.39 23.32
C HIS A 102 5.66 38.62 23.86
N LYS A 103 4.93 39.61 24.42
CA LYS A 103 5.52 40.85 24.95
C LYS A 103 6.56 40.59 26.06
N ARG A 104 6.47 39.48 26.80
CA ARG A 104 7.45 39.09 27.83
C ARG A 104 8.77 38.55 27.29
N MET A 105 8.80 37.98 26.08
CA MET A 105 10.05 37.51 25.45
C MET A 105 10.89 38.65 24.86
N ARG A 106 10.34 39.86 24.78
CA ARG A 106 11.03 41.07 24.31
C ARG A 106 11.38 42.04 25.46
N LEU A 107 11.17 41.64 26.72
CA LEU A 107 11.62 42.42 27.87
C LEU A 107 13.13 42.28 27.98
N ALA A 108 13.85 43.38 27.80
CA ALA A 108 15.23 43.51 28.24
C ALA A 108 15.20 44.14 29.64
N GLY A 109 15.68 43.43 30.67
CA GLY A 109 15.73 43.93 32.03
C GLY A 109 15.77 42.82 33.10
N PRO A 110 15.78 43.17 34.40
CA PRO A 110 15.89 42.22 35.52
C PRO A 110 14.72 41.23 35.66
N GLN A 111 13.65 41.43 34.88
CA GLN A 111 12.43 40.62 34.82
C GLN A 111 12.33 39.83 33.49
N ALA A 112 13.42 39.77 32.72
CA ALA A 112 13.49 38.99 31.48
C ALA A 112 13.57 37.50 31.80
N LEU A 113 12.95 36.68 30.95
CA LEU A 113 13.02 35.22 31.03
C LEU A 113 14.44 34.74 30.73
N ASP A 114 14.94 33.78 31.50
CA ASP A 114 16.23 33.17 31.25
C ASP A 114 16.15 32.18 30.06
N LYS A 115 17.29 31.85 29.44
CA LYS A 115 17.34 30.97 28.24
C LYS A 115 16.63 29.62 28.47
N ASN A 116 16.75 29.06 29.67
CA ASN A 116 16.10 27.79 30.02
C ASN A 116 14.57 27.92 30.17
N GLU A 117 14.09 29.09 30.62
CA GLU A 117 12.65 29.39 30.75
C GLU A 117 12.03 29.71 29.38
N ILE A 118 12.79 30.35 28.49
CA ILE A 118 12.39 30.54 27.09
C ILE A 118 12.31 29.19 26.36
N GLY A 119 13.28 28.30 26.59
CA GLY A 119 13.31 26.96 26.02
C GLY A 119 12.14 26.08 26.47
N SER A 120 11.66 26.23 27.71
CA SER A 120 10.52 25.47 28.24
C SER A 120 9.15 26.01 27.82
N LEU A 121 9.07 27.30 27.45
CA LEU A 121 7.84 27.95 26.97
C LEU A 121 7.60 27.79 25.47
N GLN A 122 8.63 27.47 24.69
CA GLN A 122 8.43 27.17 23.28
C GLN A 122 7.81 25.78 23.09
N PRO A 123 6.78 25.63 22.25
CA PRO A 123 6.28 24.31 21.88
C PRO A 123 7.43 23.50 21.28
N SER A 124 7.54 22.22 21.66
CA SER A 124 8.58 21.30 21.20
C SER A 124 8.61 21.11 19.68
N GLU A 125 7.51 21.46 19.00
CA GLU A 125 7.33 21.33 17.57
C GLU A 125 6.74 22.61 16.99
N GLY A 126 7.43 23.18 15.99
CA GLY A 126 6.98 24.38 15.30
C GLY A 126 5.76 24.11 14.40
N LEU A 127 4.93 25.13 14.17
CA LEU A 127 3.77 25.03 13.27
C LEU A 127 4.17 24.49 11.89
N LEU A 128 5.30 24.95 11.33
CA LEU A 128 5.80 24.49 10.04
C LEU A 128 6.10 22.98 10.03
N GLU A 129 6.63 22.44 11.13
CA GLU A 129 6.93 21.01 11.24
C GLU A 129 5.65 20.17 11.24
N LYS A 130 4.62 20.62 11.97
CA LYS A 130 3.29 20.00 11.96
C LYS A 130 2.67 19.98 10.56
N ILE A 131 2.77 21.11 9.85
CA ILE A 131 2.32 21.24 8.45
C ILE A 131 3.06 20.25 7.55
N VAL A 132 4.38 20.15 7.70
CA VAL A 132 5.22 19.24 6.90
C VAL A 132 4.86 17.79 7.17
N LYS A 133 4.74 17.37 8.44
CA LYS A 133 4.36 16.00 8.81
C LYS A 133 2.99 15.61 8.27
N GLN A 134 2.03 16.52 8.37
CA GLN A 134 0.70 16.29 7.82
C GLN A 134 0.71 16.17 6.30
N ALA A 135 1.46 17.03 5.61
CA ALA A 135 1.59 16.96 4.15
C ALA A 135 2.23 15.64 3.70
N LYS A 136 3.29 15.19 4.38
CA LYS A 136 3.95 13.89 4.12
C LYS A 136 2.97 12.72 4.27
N HIS A 137 2.23 12.68 5.38
CA HIS A 137 1.23 11.64 5.64
C HIS A 137 0.14 11.59 4.58
N ILE A 138 -0.47 12.73 4.23
CA ILE A 138 -1.54 12.78 3.21
C ILE A 138 -1.01 12.32 1.85
N PHE A 139 0.23 12.67 1.51
CA PHE A 139 0.82 12.21 0.26
C PHE A 139 1.05 10.70 0.27
N LEU A 140 1.65 10.15 1.33
CA LEU A 140 1.89 8.70 1.43
C LEU A 140 0.58 7.91 1.41
N ARG A 141 -0.47 8.42 2.05
CA ARG A 141 -1.82 7.86 1.98
C ARG A 141 -2.35 7.84 0.55
N ARG A 142 -2.22 8.95 -0.17
CA ARG A 142 -2.68 9.08 -1.56
C ARG A 142 -1.87 8.22 -2.54
N ALA A 143 -0.56 8.13 -2.33
CA ALA A 143 0.32 7.22 -3.04
C ALA A 143 -0.14 5.76 -2.86
N THR A 144 -0.35 5.36 -1.61
CA THR A 144 -0.83 4.02 -1.24
C THR A 144 -2.19 3.71 -1.89
N ALA A 145 -3.15 4.63 -1.82
CA ALA A 145 -4.46 4.46 -2.44
C ALA A 145 -4.37 4.21 -3.95
N ARG A 146 -3.65 5.09 -4.66
CA ARG A 146 -3.46 4.95 -6.11
C ARG A 146 -2.76 3.65 -6.49
N MET A 147 -1.78 3.22 -5.70
CA MET A 147 -1.07 1.97 -5.95
C MET A 147 -1.99 0.76 -5.76
N ILE A 148 -2.79 0.73 -4.69
CA ILE A 148 -3.77 -0.34 -4.45
C ILE A 148 -4.82 -0.38 -5.57
N ASP A 149 -5.36 0.78 -5.97
CA ASP A 149 -6.33 0.86 -7.08
C ASP A 149 -5.70 0.43 -8.42
N SER A 150 -4.43 0.76 -8.64
CA SER A 150 -3.67 0.31 -9.80
C SER A 150 -3.45 -1.20 -9.79
N LEU A 151 -3.25 -1.83 -8.63
CA LEU A 151 -3.16 -3.29 -8.52
C LEU A 151 -4.53 -3.94 -8.77
N ALA A 152 -5.60 -3.39 -8.19
CA ALA A 152 -6.97 -3.90 -8.34
C ALA A 152 -7.47 -3.88 -9.79
N SER A 153 -7.04 -2.90 -10.58
CA SER A 153 -7.37 -2.80 -12.00
C SER A 153 -6.47 -3.64 -12.92
N ARG A 154 -5.22 -3.92 -12.51
CA ARG A 154 -4.26 -4.70 -13.31
C ARG A 154 -4.41 -6.20 -13.12
N ILE A 155 -4.79 -6.65 -11.93
CA ILE A 155 -4.82 -8.06 -11.56
C ILE A 155 -6.26 -8.49 -11.32
N GLU A 156 -6.76 -9.36 -12.19
CA GLU A 156 -8.13 -9.88 -12.10
C GLU A 156 -8.26 -11.01 -11.05
N ASP A 157 -7.22 -11.83 -10.89
CA ASP A 157 -7.17 -12.93 -9.93
C ASP A 157 -5.75 -13.09 -9.32
N PRO A 158 -5.62 -13.12 -7.98
CA PRO A 158 -6.67 -12.93 -6.97
C PRO A 158 -7.17 -11.48 -6.90
N GLN A 159 -8.41 -11.31 -6.42
CA GLN A 159 -9.03 -10.00 -6.25
C GLN A 159 -8.49 -9.32 -4.99
N ILE A 160 -8.21 -8.03 -5.10
CA ILE A 160 -7.79 -7.18 -3.99
C ILE A 160 -8.86 -6.13 -3.70
N GLN A 161 -9.31 -6.07 -2.45
CA GLN A 161 -10.29 -5.11 -1.97
C GLN A 161 -9.70 -4.29 -0.83
N ALA A 162 -9.95 -2.98 -0.83
CA ALA A 162 -9.44 -2.07 0.20
C ALA A 162 -10.58 -1.32 0.86
N HIS A 163 -10.63 -1.38 2.19
CA HIS A 163 -11.58 -0.67 3.02
C HIS A 163 -10.85 0.34 3.90
N TRP A 164 -10.98 1.62 3.57
CA TRP A 164 -10.40 2.72 4.32
C TRP A 164 -11.15 2.93 5.64
N SER A 165 -10.42 3.13 6.73
CA SER A 165 -11.03 3.50 8.00
C SER A 165 -11.53 4.95 7.96
N ASN A 166 -12.68 5.18 8.58
CA ASN A 166 -13.21 6.53 8.82
C ASN A 166 -12.57 7.20 10.04
N ILE A 167 -11.94 6.41 10.92
CA ILE A 167 -11.20 6.89 12.09
C ILE A 167 -9.74 7.02 11.66
N ASN A 168 -9.29 8.26 11.46
CA ASN A 168 -7.92 8.58 11.10
C ASN A 168 -7.37 9.59 12.12
N ASP A 169 -6.14 9.37 12.55
CA ASP A 169 -5.36 10.40 13.24
C ASP A 169 -4.77 11.36 12.18
N VAL A 170 -4.37 12.55 12.61
CA VAL A 170 -3.74 13.57 11.76
C VAL A 170 -2.47 13.06 11.08
N TYR A 171 -1.79 12.10 11.72
CA TYR A 171 -0.52 11.54 11.27
C TYR A 171 -0.57 10.02 11.00
N GLU A 172 -1.72 9.37 11.18
CA GLU A 172 -1.88 7.94 10.95
C GLU A 172 -3.24 7.65 10.32
N SER A 173 -3.25 6.88 9.23
CA SER A 173 -4.47 6.42 8.59
C SER A 173 -4.42 4.91 8.43
N SER A 174 -5.57 4.25 8.58
CA SER A 174 -5.63 2.79 8.46
C SER A 174 -6.48 2.36 7.28
N VAL A 175 -6.04 1.29 6.60
CA VAL A 175 -6.77 0.63 5.52
C VAL A 175 -6.69 -0.87 5.72
N LYS A 176 -7.83 -1.53 5.61
CA LYS A 176 -7.93 -2.98 5.65
C LYS A 176 -7.94 -3.50 4.22
N VAL A 177 -6.92 -4.26 3.85
CA VAL A 177 -6.80 -4.90 2.54
C VAL A 177 -7.15 -6.38 2.67
N LEU A 178 -8.01 -6.83 1.77
CA LEU A 178 -8.49 -8.19 1.66
C LEU A 178 -8.10 -8.76 0.30
N ILE A 179 -7.49 -9.95 0.30
CA ILE A 179 -7.17 -10.69 -0.92
C ILE A 179 -8.05 -11.94 -0.95
N THR A 180 -8.84 -12.08 -2.01
CA THR A 180 -9.80 -13.17 -2.20
C THR A 180 -9.70 -13.79 -3.59
N SER A 181 -10.19 -15.01 -3.74
CA SER A 181 -10.40 -15.63 -5.06
C SER A 181 -11.89 -15.71 -5.32
N GLN A 182 -12.33 -15.11 -6.42
CA GLN A 182 -13.75 -14.99 -6.74
C GLN A 182 -14.44 -16.36 -6.82
N GLY A 183 -15.58 -16.51 -6.15
CA GLY A 183 -16.33 -17.77 -6.13
C GLY A 183 -15.82 -18.84 -5.16
N TYR A 184 -14.64 -18.62 -4.54
CA TYR A 184 -14.06 -19.55 -3.55
C TYR A 184 -13.91 -18.95 -2.16
N GLU A 185 -14.56 -17.82 -1.87
CA GLU A 185 -14.40 -17.09 -0.60
C GLU A 185 -14.80 -17.89 0.64
N GLN A 186 -15.72 -18.84 0.50
CA GLN A 186 -16.16 -19.71 1.60
C GLN A 186 -15.17 -20.84 1.89
N ILE A 187 -14.46 -21.32 0.87
CA ILE A 187 -13.56 -22.47 0.95
C ILE A 187 -12.14 -22.02 1.22
N CYS A 188 -11.67 -21.02 0.47
CA CYS A 188 -10.33 -20.48 0.55
C CYS A 188 -10.31 -19.36 1.59
N LYS A 189 -9.45 -19.51 2.61
CA LYS A 189 -9.23 -18.44 3.59
C LYS A 189 -8.68 -17.21 2.89
N SER A 190 -9.37 -16.08 3.03
CA SER A 190 -8.89 -14.78 2.55
C SER A 190 -7.69 -14.30 3.37
N ILE A 191 -6.74 -13.65 2.70
CA ILE A 191 -5.66 -12.93 3.38
C ILE A 191 -6.18 -11.56 3.76
N GLN A 192 -6.12 -11.25 5.05
CA GLN A 192 -6.50 -9.95 5.59
C GLN A 192 -5.27 -9.25 6.16
N LEU A 193 -5.03 -8.03 5.70
CA LEU A 193 -3.92 -7.18 6.09
C LEU A 193 -4.49 -5.85 6.59
N GLN A 194 -3.95 -5.33 7.68
CA GLN A 194 -4.23 -3.97 8.13
C GLN A 194 -3.00 -3.12 7.89
N LEU A 195 -3.09 -2.15 6.98
CA LEU A 195 -2.03 -1.20 6.73
C LEU A 195 -2.31 0.08 7.52
N ASN A 196 -1.36 0.44 8.36
CA ASN A 196 -1.32 1.70 9.07
C ASN A 196 -0.27 2.60 8.41
N ILE A 197 -0.75 3.63 7.74
CA ILE A 197 0.03 4.59 6.97
C ILE A 197 0.38 5.74 7.90
N GLY A 198 1.67 5.89 8.21
CA GLY A 198 2.21 6.97 9.02
C GLY A 198 2.80 8.11 8.18
N ILE A 199 3.72 8.86 8.75
CA ILE A 199 4.35 10.02 8.10
C ILE A 199 5.40 9.60 7.06
N GLU A 200 6.26 8.63 7.40
CA GLU A 200 7.40 8.21 6.56
C GLU A 200 7.47 6.69 6.34
N GLN A 201 6.54 5.94 6.91
CA GLN A 201 6.53 4.49 6.89
C GLN A 201 5.11 3.97 6.88
N THR A 202 4.94 2.77 6.32
CA THR A 202 3.68 2.03 6.32
C THR A 202 3.87 0.74 7.10
N ARG A 203 3.09 0.55 8.15
CA ARG A 203 3.12 -0.66 8.97
C ARG A 203 2.01 -1.60 8.53
N VAL A 204 2.35 -2.82 8.14
CA VAL A 204 1.41 -3.87 7.78
C VAL A 204 1.28 -4.83 8.95
N VAL A 205 0.04 -5.04 9.40
CA VAL A 205 -0.30 -5.98 10.47
C VAL A 205 -1.08 -7.14 9.86
N HIS A 206 -0.56 -8.35 10.02
CA HIS A 206 -1.22 -9.59 9.62
C HIS A 206 -2.24 -10.02 10.67
N ARG A 207 -3.19 -10.87 10.27
CA ARG A 207 -4.18 -11.47 11.19
C ARG A 207 -3.55 -12.29 12.32
N ASP A 208 -2.36 -12.84 12.12
CA ASP A 208 -1.62 -13.61 13.13
C ASP A 208 -0.81 -12.73 14.09
N GLY A 209 -0.89 -11.40 13.95
CA GLY A 209 -0.20 -10.42 14.78
C GLY A 209 1.20 -10.06 14.31
N ARG A 210 1.71 -10.65 13.21
CA ARG A 210 3.00 -10.23 12.64
C ARG A 210 2.90 -8.80 12.11
N VAL A 211 3.91 -8.00 12.41
CA VAL A 211 4.02 -6.62 11.96
C VAL A 211 5.23 -6.49 11.05
N ILE A 212 5.00 -5.97 9.85
CA ILE A 212 6.03 -5.66 8.86
C ILE A 212 6.02 -4.14 8.69
N THR A 213 7.18 -3.51 8.81
CA THR A 213 7.32 -2.07 8.57
C THR A 213 7.97 -1.86 7.22
N LEU A 214 7.29 -1.14 6.34
CA LEU A 214 7.74 -0.75 5.01
C LEU A 214 8.10 0.73 5.00
N SER A 215 9.04 1.11 4.14
CA SER A 215 9.44 2.51 3.98
C SER A 215 8.38 3.34 3.25
N HIS A 216 8.69 4.60 2.95
CA HIS A 216 7.85 5.48 2.13
C HIS A 216 7.83 5.12 0.64
N GLN A 217 8.66 4.17 0.21
CA GLN A 217 8.80 3.82 -1.19
C GLN A 217 7.59 3.01 -1.67
N GLU A 218 6.88 3.50 -2.70
CA GLU A 218 5.68 2.85 -3.26
C GLU A 218 5.98 1.42 -3.77
N GLN A 219 7.20 1.19 -4.29
CA GLN A 219 7.63 -0.10 -4.83
C GLN A 219 7.65 -1.20 -3.77
N GLU A 220 8.14 -0.93 -2.56
CA GLU A 220 8.23 -1.94 -1.50
C GLU A 220 6.84 -2.46 -1.11
N LEU A 221 5.86 -1.55 -1.03
CA LEU A 221 4.49 -1.93 -0.73
C LEU A 221 3.84 -2.70 -1.88
N GLN A 222 4.11 -2.31 -3.12
CA GLN A 222 3.64 -3.04 -4.29
C GLN A 222 4.19 -4.47 -4.32
N ASP A 223 5.50 -4.62 -4.15
CA ASP A 223 6.22 -5.88 -4.15
C ASP A 223 5.71 -6.80 -3.03
N PHE A 224 5.48 -6.24 -1.85
CA PHE A 224 4.88 -6.94 -0.72
C PHE A 224 3.46 -7.46 -1.06
N LEU A 225 2.58 -6.61 -1.59
CA LEU A 225 1.22 -7.02 -1.95
C LEU A 225 1.21 -8.10 -3.03
N LEU A 226 2.05 -7.99 -4.05
CA LEU A 226 2.21 -9.03 -5.08
C LEU A 226 2.65 -10.37 -4.48
N SER A 227 3.59 -10.35 -3.54
CA SER A 227 4.00 -11.56 -2.80
C SER A 227 2.83 -12.17 -2.01
N GLN A 228 2.00 -11.35 -1.35
CA GLN A 228 0.81 -11.82 -0.63
C GLN A 228 -0.24 -12.42 -1.58
N MET A 229 -0.44 -11.83 -2.76
CA MET A 229 -1.35 -12.36 -3.79
C MET A 229 -0.88 -13.72 -4.32
N SER A 230 0.43 -13.85 -4.60
CA SER A 230 1.01 -15.13 -5.03
C SER A 230 0.86 -16.22 -3.96
N GLN A 231 1.08 -15.86 -2.69
CA GLN A 231 0.91 -16.77 -1.56
C GLN A 231 -0.55 -17.22 -1.37
N HIS A 232 -1.51 -16.30 -1.56
CA HIS A 232 -2.94 -16.60 -1.49
C HIS A 232 -3.34 -17.73 -2.44
N GLN A 233 -2.83 -17.74 -3.66
CA GLN A 233 -3.11 -18.80 -4.63
C GLN A 233 -2.66 -20.19 -4.16
N ILE A 234 -1.48 -20.32 -3.52
CA ILE A 234 -1.01 -21.60 -2.96
C ILE A 234 -1.84 -22.01 -1.74
N LEU A 235 -2.22 -21.07 -0.88
CA LEU A 235 -3.10 -21.32 0.26
C LEU A 235 -4.50 -21.77 -0.19
N ALA A 236 -5.00 -21.22 -1.29
CA ALA A 236 -6.25 -21.63 -1.90
C ALA A 236 -6.19 -23.09 -2.36
N VAL A 237 -5.10 -23.51 -3.03
CA VAL A 237 -4.87 -24.92 -3.40
C VAL A 237 -4.84 -25.83 -2.18
N GLN A 238 -4.25 -25.37 -1.08
CA GLN A 238 -4.22 -26.14 0.17
C GLN A 238 -5.63 -26.39 0.73
N GLN A 239 -6.52 -25.38 0.73
CA GLN A 239 -7.88 -25.56 1.21
C GLN A 239 -8.72 -26.37 0.23
N LEU A 240 -8.58 -26.11 -1.07
CA LEU A 240 -9.25 -26.85 -2.13
C LEU A 240 -8.92 -28.34 -2.04
N ALA A 241 -7.64 -28.70 -1.85
CA ALA A 241 -7.22 -30.08 -1.69
C ALA A 241 -7.97 -30.78 -0.54
N LYS A 242 -8.13 -30.11 0.60
CA LYS A 242 -8.87 -30.66 1.75
C LYS A 242 -10.34 -30.91 1.44
N VAL A 243 -10.99 -29.99 0.72
CA VAL A 243 -12.41 -30.12 0.33
C VAL A 243 -12.59 -31.24 -0.70
N MET A 244 -11.66 -31.38 -1.64
CA MET A 244 -11.68 -32.41 -2.67
C MET A 244 -11.22 -33.80 -2.16
N GLY A 245 -10.87 -33.93 -0.88
CA GLY A 245 -10.37 -35.18 -0.30
C GLY A 245 -8.91 -35.52 -0.66
N TRP A 246 -8.18 -34.59 -1.27
CA TRP A 246 -6.77 -34.73 -1.60
C TRP A 246 -5.89 -34.51 -0.36
N HIS A 247 -4.74 -35.19 -0.32
CA HIS A 247 -3.80 -35.12 0.79
C HIS A 247 -2.67 -34.14 0.50
N VAL A 248 -2.44 -33.18 1.41
CA VAL A 248 -1.28 -32.27 1.32
C VAL A 248 -0.03 -33.01 1.79
N LEU A 249 0.92 -33.22 0.89
CA LEU A 249 2.19 -33.91 1.19
C LEU A 249 3.28 -32.95 1.65
N SER A 250 3.36 -31.78 1.00
CA SER A 250 4.35 -30.76 1.33
C SER A 250 3.76 -29.39 1.10
N PHE A 251 4.10 -28.43 1.95
CA PHE A 251 3.72 -27.03 1.79
C PHE A 251 4.87 -26.16 2.31
N SER A 252 5.26 -25.18 1.52
CA SER A 252 6.26 -24.18 1.93
C SER A 252 5.89 -22.80 1.39
N ASN A 253 5.97 -21.80 2.26
CA ASN A 253 5.83 -20.39 1.91
C ASN A 253 7.13 -19.76 1.38
N HIS A 254 8.26 -20.46 1.56
CA HIS A 254 9.59 -19.96 1.23
C HIS A 254 10.38 -21.07 0.55
N VAL A 255 10.24 -21.17 -0.77
CA VAL A 255 10.86 -22.23 -1.55
C VAL A 255 12.27 -21.79 -1.96
N GLY A 256 13.29 -22.46 -1.42
CA GLY A 256 14.70 -22.24 -1.79
C GLY A 256 15.13 -22.99 -3.06
N LEU A 257 14.18 -23.52 -3.84
CA LEU A 257 14.43 -24.36 -5.03
C LEU A 257 13.76 -23.74 -6.27
N GLY A 258 14.48 -23.76 -7.38
CA GLY A 258 14.03 -23.18 -8.65
C GLY A 258 14.60 -21.78 -8.90
N PRO A 259 14.01 -21.00 -9.83
CA PRO A 259 14.48 -19.65 -10.12
C PRO A 259 14.35 -18.77 -8.89
N VAL A 260 15.32 -17.88 -8.68
CA VAL A 260 15.26 -16.87 -7.61
C VAL A 260 14.32 -15.78 -8.08
N GLU A 261 13.32 -15.44 -7.27
CA GLU A 261 12.40 -14.33 -7.54
C GLU A 261 13.11 -13.01 -7.20
N SER A 262 12.94 -11.98 -8.01
CA SER A 262 13.45 -10.64 -7.67
C SER A 262 12.63 -9.97 -6.57
N ILE A 263 11.37 -10.40 -6.42
CA ILE A 263 10.38 -9.86 -5.50
C ILE A 263 9.90 -10.98 -4.56
N GLY A 264 10.04 -10.79 -3.25
CA GLY A 264 9.51 -11.71 -2.25
C GLY A 264 10.02 -13.14 -2.35
N ASN A 265 9.20 -14.11 -1.95
CA ASN A 265 9.53 -15.53 -2.00
C ASN A 265 8.49 -16.31 -2.80
N ALA A 266 8.95 -17.30 -3.57
CA ALA A 266 8.06 -18.29 -4.16
C ALA A 266 7.51 -19.23 -3.08
N SER A 267 6.24 -19.61 -3.24
CA SER A 267 5.55 -20.61 -2.42
C SER A 267 5.29 -21.87 -3.23
N ALA A 268 5.26 -23.04 -2.59
CA ALA A 268 4.93 -24.28 -3.26
C ALA A 268 4.11 -25.23 -2.38
N ILE A 269 3.31 -26.06 -3.04
CA ILE A 269 2.52 -27.11 -2.43
C ILE A 269 2.57 -28.36 -3.31
N THR A 270 2.64 -29.52 -2.67
CA THR A 270 2.45 -30.80 -3.35
C THR A 270 1.30 -31.53 -2.68
N VAL A 271 0.34 -31.95 -3.49
CA VAL A 271 -0.85 -32.67 -3.06
C VAL A 271 -0.95 -34.02 -3.77
N ALA A 272 -1.58 -34.99 -3.15
CA ALA A 272 -1.83 -36.31 -3.71
C ALA A 272 -3.32 -36.59 -3.80
N SER A 273 -3.71 -37.33 -4.83
CA SER A 273 -5.09 -37.77 -5.02
C SER A 273 -5.52 -38.71 -3.88
N PRO A 274 -6.83 -38.87 -3.60
CA PRO A 274 -7.33 -39.70 -2.51
C PRO A 274 -6.91 -41.18 -2.62
N ASN A 275 -6.74 -41.70 -3.85
CA ASN A 275 -6.23 -43.04 -4.14
C ASN A 275 -4.69 -43.13 -4.14
N GLY A 276 -3.97 -42.01 -4.04
CA GLY A 276 -2.50 -41.96 -4.01
C GLY A 276 -1.79 -42.06 -5.37
N ASP A 277 -2.54 -42.36 -6.44
CA ASP A 277 -2.05 -42.60 -7.81
C ASP A 277 -1.42 -41.36 -8.45
N TYR A 278 -2.04 -40.20 -8.27
CA TYR A 278 -1.57 -38.94 -8.82
C TYR A 278 -1.01 -38.02 -7.73
N ALA A 279 -0.05 -37.19 -8.11
CA ALA A 279 0.35 -36.05 -7.30
C ALA A 279 0.42 -34.79 -8.15
N VAL A 280 0.07 -33.66 -7.57
CA VAL A 280 0.17 -32.35 -8.22
C VAL A 280 1.09 -31.49 -7.39
N SER A 281 2.16 -31.00 -8.00
CA SER A 281 3.08 -30.03 -7.40
C SER A 281 2.87 -28.68 -8.06
N VAL A 282 2.65 -27.65 -7.25
CA VAL A 282 2.40 -26.29 -7.68
C VAL A 282 3.44 -25.40 -7.04
N ARG A 283 4.17 -24.64 -7.85
CA ARG A 283 5.05 -23.54 -7.41
C ARG A 283 4.47 -22.25 -7.93
N ASN A 284 4.39 -21.21 -7.11
CA ASN A 284 3.95 -19.89 -7.52
C ASN A 284 4.92 -18.83 -7.00
N GLY A 285 5.41 -18.01 -7.92
CA GLY A 285 6.21 -16.82 -7.62
C GLY A 285 5.44 -15.56 -7.97
N PRO A 286 5.67 -14.43 -7.27
CA PRO A 286 5.00 -13.16 -7.59
C PRO A 286 5.44 -12.59 -8.94
N GLU A 287 6.65 -12.92 -9.42
CA GLU A 287 7.14 -12.52 -10.74
C GLU A 287 7.07 -13.67 -11.73
N SER A 288 7.54 -14.87 -11.34
CA SER A 288 7.58 -16.03 -12.25
C SER A 288 6.19 -16.59 -12.61
N GLY A 289 5.16 -16.25 -11.81
CA GLY A 289 3.84 -16.85 -11.91
C GLY A 289 3.81 -18.32 -11.48
N SER A 290 2.74 -19.01 -11.90
CA SER A 290 2.45 -20.37 -11.47
C SER A 290 3.04 -21.43 -12.41
N LYS A 291 3.71 -22.42 -11.83
CA LYS A 291 4.21 -23.62 -12.49
C LYS A 291 3.57 -24.86 -11.86
N ILE A 292 2.84 -25.64 -12.67
CA ILE A 292 2.08 -26.81 -12.22
C ILE A 292 2.66 -28.07 -12.88
N MET A 293 3.00 -29.05 -12.04
CA MET A 293 3.55 -30.34 -12.45
C MET A 293 2.65 -31.46 -11.94
N VAL A 294 2.29 -32.42 -12.79
CA VAL A 294 1.50 -33.59 -12.43
C VAL A 294 2.38 -34.83 -12.49
N GLN A 295 2.40 -35.59 -11.40
CA GLN A 295 3.00 -36.91 -11.30
C GLN A 295 1.95 -37.96 -11.68
N PHE A 296 2.25 -38.75 -12.71
CA PHE A 296 1.38 -39.81 -13.19
C PHE A 296 1.78 -41.16 -12.58
N PRO A 297 0.85 -42.12 -12.45
CA PRO A 297 1.18 -43.50 -12.11
C PRO A 297 2.20 -44.09 -13.08
N ARG A 298 3.19 -44.82 -12.57
CA ARG A 298 4.25 -45.41 -13.42
C ARG A 298 3.69 -46.38 -14.45
N CYS A 299 2.61 -47.10 -14.12
CA CYS A 299 1.92 -48.02 -15.00
C CYS A 299 1.31 -47.37 -16.26
N GLN A 300 1.03 -46.06 -16.24
CA GLN A 300 0.48 -45.34 -17.40
C GLN A 300 1.56 -44.78 -18.33
N CYS A 301 2.84 -44.84 -17.93
CA CYS A 301 3.93 -44.29 -18.72
C CYS A 301 4.57 -45.40 -19.56
N LYS A 302 4.13 -45.51 -20.82
CA LYS A 302 4.59 -46.53 -21.78
C LYS A 302 6.07 -46.41 -22.17
N ASP A 303 6.68 -45.25 -21.93
CA ASP A 303 8.02 -44.90 -22.44
C ASP A 303 9.10 -44.75 -21.35
N LEU A 304 8.82 -45.15 -20.10
CA LEU A 304 9.86 -45.11 -19.06
C LEU A 304 10.84 -46.27 -19.22
N PRO A 305 12.16 -46.02 -19.16
CA PRO A 305 13.10 -47.11 -19.02
C PRO A 305 12.74 -47.90 -17.75
N LYS A 306 12.66 -49.24 -17.89
CA LYS A 306 12.64 -50.12 -16.73
C LYS A 306 13.84 -49.73 -15.88
N SER A 307 13.61 -49.32 -14.64
CA SER A 307 14.72 -48.96 -13.76
C SER A 307 15.51 -50.24 -13.50
N ASP A 308 16.78 -50.27 -13.88
CA ASP A 308 17.67 -51.41 -13.63
C ASP A 308 17.73 -51.78 -12.14
N VAL A 309 17.42 -50.81 -11.26
CA VAL A 309 17.43 -50.93 -9.80
C VAL A 309 16.10 -51.45 -9.23
N LEU A 310 14.97 -51.20 -9.90
CA LEU A 310 13.62 -51.56 -9.42
C LEU A 310 12.93 -52.48 -10.42
N GLN A 311 13.37 -53.73 -10.47
CA GLN A 311 12.85 -54.75 -11.39
C GLN A 311 11.60 -55.48 -10.87
N ASP A 312 11.32 -55.38 -9.58
CA ASP A 312 10.24 -56.10 -8.92
C ASP A 312 8.87 -55.42 -9.14
N ASN A 313 7.84 -56.20 -9.50
CA ASN A 313 6.51 -55.72 -9.91
C ASN A 313 5.79 -54.92 -8.82
N LYS A 314 6.17 -55.11 -7.54
CA LYS A 314 5.66 -54.31 -6.41
C LYS A 314 5.98 -52.81 -6.52
N TRP A 315 7.01 -52.45 -7.29
CA TRP A 315 7.43 -51.05 -7.49
C TRP A 315 6.68 -50.34 -8.64
N ASN A 316 5.82 -51.05 -9.37
CA ASN A 316 4.96 -50.45 -10.40
C ASN A 316 3.86 -49.56 -9.81
N TYR A 317 3.55 -49.73 -8.52
CA TYR A 317 2.65 -48.87 -7.75
C TYR A 317 3.33 -47.59 -7.25
N LEU A 318 4.64 -47.41 -7.49
CA LEU A 318 5.29 -46.13 -7.23
C LEU A 318 4.86 -45.08 -8.25
N ARG A 319 4.90 -43.82 -7.84
CA ARG A 319 4.61 -42.70 -8.73
C ARG A 319 5.69 -42.53 -9.80
N GLY A 320 5.26 -42.21 -11.01
CA GLY A 320 6.08 -42.00 -12.19
C GLY A 320 6.67 -40.58 -12.27
N PRO A 321 7.10 -40.14 -13.46
CA PRO A 321 7.71 -38.83 -13.66
C PRO A 321 6.67 -37.71 -13.56
N PHE A 322 7.15 -36.52 -13.22
CA PHE A 322 6.38 -35.28 -13.33
C PHE A 322 6.32 -34.81 -14.78
N LYS A 323 5.15 -34.35 -15.21
CA LYS A 323 4.96 -33.62 -16.47
C LYS A 323 4.37 -32.24 -16.20
N GLU A 324 4.87 -31.25 -16.91
CA GLU A 324 4.40 -29.87 -16.78
C GLU A 324 3.04 -29.70 -17.48
N VAL A 325 2.11 -29.04 -16.81
CA VAL A 325 0.80 -28.70 -17.37
C VAL A 325 0.91 -27.39 -18.13
N GLN A 326 0.38 -27.35 -19.36
CA GLN A 326 0.28 -26.11 -20.13
C GLN A 326 -0.83 -25.22 -19.54
N TRP A 327 -0.54 -24.57 -18.41
CA TRP A 327 -1.50 -23.86 -17.58
C TRP A 327 -2.31 -22.79 -18.32
N ASN A 328 -1.65 -22.07 -19.23
CA ASN A 328 -2.27 -21.00 -20.03
C ASN A 328 -3.36 -21.52 -20.97
N LYS A 329 -3.31 -22.80 -21.37
CA LYS A 329 -4.32 -23.41 -22.26
C LYS A 329 -5.46 -24.09 -21.50
N MET A 330 -5.35 -24.21 -20.18
CA MET A 330 -6.37 -24.86 -19.37
C MET A 330 -7.60 -23.95 -19.24
N GLU A 331 -8.78 -24.53 -19.45
CA GLU A 331 -10.04 -23.82 -19.27
C GLU A 331 -10.28 -23.47 -17.80
N GLY A 332 -10.78 -22.26 -17.55
CA GLY A 332 -11.18 -21.84 -16.23
C GLY A 332 -11.10 -20.34 -16.00
N ARG A 333 -12.03 -19.82 -15.19
CA ARG A 333 -12.20 -18.38 -14.95
C ARG A 333 -11.11 -17.79 -14.07
N ASN A 334 -10.59 -18.56 -13.13
CA ASN A 334 -9.54 -18.14 -12.21
C ASN A 334 -8.60 -19.30 -11.87
N PHE A 335 -7.51 -19.00 -11.17
CA PHE A 335 -6.49 -19.98 -10.80
C PHE A 335 -7.06 -21.17 -10.02
N VAL A 336 -7.92 -20.89 -9.03
CA VAL A 336 -8.49 -21.91 -8.14
C VAL A 336 -9.43 -22.85 -8.90
N TYR A 337 -10.24 -22.31 -9.82
CA TYR A 337 -11.14 -23.09 -10.67
C TYR A 337 -10.38 -24.00 -11.65
N LYS A 338 -9.29 -23.52 -12.25
CA LYS A 338 -8.41 -24.37 -13.06
C LYS A 338 -7.81 -25.50 -12.23
N MET A 339 -7.42 -25.22 -10.99
CA MET A 339 -6.91 -26.23 -10.07
C MET A 339 -7.98 -27.25 -9.68
N GLU A 340 -9.22 -26.81 -9.45
CA GLU A 340 -10.35 -27.71 -9.17
C GLU A 340 -10.62 -28.64 -10.35
N LEU A 341 -10.70 -28.10 -11.57
CA LEU A 341 -10.86 -28.91 -12.79
C LEU A 341 -9.72 -29.91 -12.97
N LEU A 342 -8.47 -29.51 -12.70
CA LEU A 342 -7.32 -30.41 -12.77
C LEU A 342 -7.44 -31.55 -11.76
N MET A 343 -7.74 -31.23 -10.50
CA MET A 343 -7.90 -32.22 -9.45
C MET A 343 -9.08 -33.15 -9.71
N ALA A 344 -10.21 -32.62 -10.18
CA ALA A 344 -11.38 -33.40 -10.56
C ALA A 344 -11.06 -34.37 -11.70
N ALA A 345 -10.37 -33.92 -12.76
CA ALA A 345 -10.00 -34.77 -13.90
C ALA A 345 -9.02 -35.90 -13.52
N LEU A 346 -8.21 -35.70 -12.48
CA LEU A 346 -7.27 -36.70 -11.96
C LEU A 346 -7.88 -37.58 -10.86
N THR A 347 -9.08 -37.25 -10.38
CA THR A 347 -9.82 -38.08 -9.43
C THR A 347 -10.75 -38.99 -10.23
N PRO A 348 -10.53 -40.31 -10.25
CA PRO A 348 -11.42 -41.20 -10.99
C PRO A 348 -12.83 -41.11 -10.39
N CYS A 349 -13.84 -40.86 -11.24
CA CYS A 349 -15.24 -41.08 -10.85
C CYS A 349 -15.41 -42.58 -10.62
N SER A 350 -15.56 -42.98 -9.35
CA SER A 350 -15.94 -44.34 -8.96
C SER A 350 -17.36 -44.66 -9.38
#